data_AF-A0A8D8HY27-F1
#
_entry.id   AF-A0A8D8HY27-F1
#
_cell.length_a   1.000
_cell.length_b   1.000
_cell.length_c   1.000
_cell.angle_alpha   90.00
_cell.angle_beta   90.00
_cell.angle_gamma   90.00
#
_symmetry.space_group_name_H-M   'P 1'
#
loop_
_entity.id
_entity.type
_entity.pdbx_description
1 polymer ?
#
loop_
_entity_poly.entity_id
_entity_poly.type
_entity_poly.pdbx_seq_one_letter_code
_entity_poly.pdbx_strand_id
1 'polypeptide(L)'
;MEVTVGVVGHRAQRRPQLLLVASRRRLGLEPIPRTGRHPQKKKEKDTEVAKQQQPTKVEQFQTDHELFMQAFEKPTQIYRYLRTRNMISPIFLNRNLSYMCHRMSRSHKTRNSFKIDSMLNQKMNKLRNDKANGISLTGEYLTVLFLGFFDKRDQQTVGDDPMDGSKVPAQQDHGENGAKTVQVETVLLKVSHNKRKDIASALMQVAVGKSDVLV
;
A
#
# COMPACT_ATOMS: atom_id res chain seq x y z
N MET A 1 -3.95 3.77 -23.67
CA MET A 1 -5.07 2.87 -23.35
C MET A 1 -4.40 1.61 -22.86
N GLU A 2 -4.39 1.40 -21.54
CA GLU A 2 -3.66 0.30 -20.92
C GLU A 2 -4.69 -0.80 -20.63
N VAL A 3 -4.61 -1.90 -21.37
CA VAL A 3 -5.49 -3.07 -21.16
C VAL A 3 -4.71 -4.03 -20.28
N THR A 4 -5.01 -4.04 -18.99
CA THR A 4 -4.44 -5.00 -18.05
C THR A 4 -5.44 -6.12 -17.82
N VAL A 5 -5.13 -7.32 -18.31
CA VAL A 5 -5.86 -8.54 -17.94
C VAL A 5 -5.21 -9.06 -16.66
N GLY A 6 -5.90 -8.97 -15.52
CA GLY A 6 -5.35 -9.32 -14.22
C GLY A 6 -6.36 -10.05 -13.34
N VAL A 7 -5.97 -11.23 -12.86
CA VAL A 7 -6.65 -12.01 -11.81
C VAL A 7 -6.56 -11.25 -10.48
N VAL A 8 -7.69 -11.13 -9.79
CA VAL A 8 -7.87 -10.33 -8.57
C VAL A 8 -7.13 -10.98 -7.39
N GLY A 9 -5.98 -10.42 -7.04
CA GLY A 9 -5.31 -10.65 -5.76
C GLY A 9 -5.51 -9.45 -4.83
N HIS A 10 -6.13 -9.67 -3.67
CA HIS A 10 -6.38 -8.64 -2.67
C HIS A 10 -5.07 -8.04 -2.12
N ARG A 11 -4.90 -6.72 -2.24
CA ARG A 11 -3.86 -5.98 -1.51
C ARG A 11 -4.48 -4.80 -0.77
N ALA A 12 -4.15 -4.75 0.52
CA ALA A 12 -4.61 -3.80 1.51
C ALA A 12 -4.14 -2.35 1.28
N GLN A 13 -4.77 -1.43 2.02
CA GLN A 13 -4.46 -0.01 2.32
C GLN A 13 -5.36 1.01 1.60
N ARG A 14 -5.80 2.13 2.20
CA ARG A 14 -5.50 2.81 3.48
C ARG A 14 -6.67 3.75 3.81
N ARG A 15 -6.95 3.97 5.11
CA ARG A 15 -8.01 4.83 5.66
C ARG A 15 -7.73 6.36 5.51
N PRO A 16 -8.76 7.22 5.61
CA PRO A 16 -8.74 8.61 5.16
C PRO A 16 -8.01 9.58 6.10
N GLN A 17 -7.54 10.71 5.54
CA GLN A 17 -6.92 11.80 6.28
C GLN A 17 -7.97 12.70 6.95
N LEU A 18 -7.89 12.85 8.27
CA LEU A 18 -8.55 13.94 9.00
C LEU A 18 -7.85 15.27 8.72
N LEU A 19 -8.61 16.27 8.28
CA LEU A 19 -8.17 17.65 8.14
C LEU A 19 -8.25 18.34 9.51
N LEU A 20 -7.12 18.58 10.15
CA LEU A 20 -7.05 19.37 11.39
C LEU A 20 -6.88 20.85 11.03
N VAL A 21 -7.94 21.64 11.21
CA VAL A 21 -7.89 23.11 11.12
C VAL A 21 -7.28 23.64 12.43
N ALA A 22 -6.03 24.10 12.38
CA ALA A 22 -5.37 24.69 13.53
C ALA A 22 -5.77 26.17 13.70
N SER A 23 -6.66 26.44 14.66
CA SER A 23 -6.91 27.79 15.17
C SER A 23 -5.77 28.21 16.10
N ARG A 24 -5.09 29.29 15.73
CA ARG A 24 -3.88 29.79 16.39
C ARG A 24 -4.24 30.64 17.61
N ARG A 25 -4.49 30.02 18.77
CA ARG A 25 -4.48 30.74 20.06
C ARG A 25 -3.03 30.82 20.57
N ARG A 26 -2.51 32.05 20.69
CA ARG A 26 -1.28 32.34 21.42
C ARG A 26 -1.51 31.95 22.88
N LEU A 27 -0.68 31.07 23.41
CA LEU A 27 -0.49 30.94 24.86
C LEU A 27 0.88 31.54 25.17
N GLY A 28 0.87 32.54 26.06
CA GLY A 28 2.06 33.21 26.56
C GLY A 28 2.99 32.22 27.24
N LEU A 29 4.28 32.40 27.02
CA LEU A 29 5.34 31.74 27.77
C LEU A 29 5.45 32.45 29.12
N GLU A 30 4.92 31.85 30.17
CA GLU A 30 5.28 32.19 31.55
C GLU A 30 6.57 31.45 31.94
N PRO A 31 7.51 32.10 32.63
CA PRO A 31 8.78 31.48 33.04
C PRO A 31 8.57 30.46 34.16
N ILE A 32 9.18 29.28 34.00
CA ILE A 32 9.16 28.19 34.99
C ILE A 32 9.99 28.59 36.22
N PRO A 33 9.44 28.59 37.44
CA PRO A 33 10.21 28.84 38.64
C PRO A 33 11.11 27.64 38.96
N ARG A 34 12.41 27.90 39.19
CA ARG A 34 13.32 26.94 39.82
C ARG A 34 13.01 26.89 41.31
N THR A 35 12.33 25.83 41.74
CA THR A 35 12.25 25.35 43.12
C THR A 35 12.45 23.83 43.02
N GLY A 36 13.22 23.12 43.84
CA GLY A 36 13.57 23.34 45.23
C GLY A 36 13.17 22.08 45.99
N ARG A 37 14.14 21.21 46.25
CA ARG A 37 14.19 20.13 47.25
C ARG A 37 13.33 18.87 47.04
N HIS A 38 14.04 17.74 47.16
CA HIS A 38 13.52 16.42 47.52
C HIS A 38 12.73 16.49 48.84
N PRO A 39 11.54 15.85 48.96
CA PRO A 39 10.89 15.69 50.26
C PRO A 39 11.63 14.60 51.06
N GLN A 40 12.34 15.01 52.11
CA GLN A 40 12.70 14.12 53.21
C GLN A 40 11.46 13.97 54.10
N LYS A 41 10.72 12.86 53.98
CA LYS A 41 9.68 12.53 54.96
C LYS A 41 10.34 12.00 56.23
N LYS A 42 10.25 12.82 57.28
CA LYS A 42 10.49 12.45 58.68
C LYS A 42 9.54 11.33 59.09
N LYS A 43 10.11 10.45 59.90
CA LYS A 43 9.51 9.30 60.57
C LYS A 43 8.66 9.79 61.74
N GLU A 44 7.35 9.57 61.70
CA GLU A 44 6.54 9.44 62.91
C GLU A 44 6.10 7.98 63.02
N LYS A 45 6.29 7.45 64.22
CA LYS A 45 6.19 6.05 64.59
C LYS A 45 4.89 5.92 65.38
N ASP A 46 3.88 5.30 64.79
CA ASP A 46 2.79 4.66 65.52
C ASP A 46 2.52 3.28 64.91
N THR A 47 2.36 2.32 65.80
CA THR A 47 2.33 0.88 65.53
C THR A 47 0.90 0.40 65.71
N GLU A 48 0.22 0.00 64.63
CA GLU A 48 -0.78 -1.06 64.69
C GLU A 48 -1.08 -1.66 63.31
N VAL A 49 -1.63 -2.87 63.35
CA VAL A 49 -1.40 -3.98 62.42
C VAL A 49 -2.28 -3.92 61.17
N ALA A 50 -1.66 -3.71 60.01
CA ALA A 50 -2.14 -4.24 58.73
C ALA A 50 -0.92 -4.53 57.84
N LYS A 51 -0.63 -5.82 57.60
CA LYS A 51 0.41 -6.28 56.67
C LYS A 51 0.07 -5.83 55.24
N GLN A 52 0.40 -4.60 54.89
CA GLN A 52 0.64 -4.21 53.50
C GLN A 52 2.07 -4.63 53.17
N GLN A 53 2.16 -5.60 52.28
CA GLN A 53 3.40 -6.18 51.78
C GLN A 53 4.27 -5.04 51.26
N GLN A 54 5.36 -4.73 51.97
CA GLN A 54 6.45 -3.94 51.40
C GLN A 54 6.87 -4.67 50.12
N PRO A 55 6.77 -4.04 48.93
CA PRO A 55 7.22 -4.68 47.70
C PRO A 55 8.66 -5.13 47.95
N THR A 56 8.92 -6.41 47.68
CA THR A 56 10.27 -6.94 47.86
C THR A 56 11.23 -6.06 47.07
N LYS A 57 12.49 -5.86 47.51
CA LYS A 57 13.46 -5.02 46.77
C LYS A 57 13.50 -5.36 45.28
N VAL A 58 13.24 -6.62 44.93
CA VAL A 58 13.14 -7.15 43.57
C VAL A 58 11.98 -6.51 42.77
N GLU A 59 10.82 -6.33 43.37
CA GLU A 59 9.60 -5.78 42.75
C GLU A 59 9.70 -4.26 42.52
N GLN A 60 10.38 -3.52 43.42
CA GLN A 60 10.69 -2.11 43.21
C GLN A 60 11.68 -1.92 42.05
N PHE A 61 12.73 -2.75 41.98
CA PHE A 61 13.66 -2.74 40.84
C PHE A 61 12.97 -3.07 39.53
N GLN A 62 12.02 -4.01 39.55
CA GLN A 62 11.23 -4.37 38.38
C GLN A 62 10.32 -3.23 37.93
N THR A 63 9.65 -2.57 38.86
CA THR A 63 8.79 -1.40 38.60
C THR A 63 9.60 -0.22 38.04
N ASP A 64 10.76 0.08 38.64
CA ASP A 64 11.63 1.17 38.18
C ASP A 64 12.21 0.87 36.79
N HIS A 65 12.53 -0.39 36.51
CA HIS A 65 12.96 -0.83 35.18
C HIS A 65 11.85 -0.68 34.14
N GLU A 66 10.62 -1.10 34.46
CA GLU A 66 9.46 -0.93 33.58
C GLU A 66 9.15 0.54 33.32
N LEU A 67 9.20 1.38 34.36
CA LEU A 67 9.01 2.82 34.25
C LEU A 67 10.10 3.47 33.38
N PHE A 68 11.35 3.03 33.54
CA PHE A 68 12.46 3.46 32.69
C PHE A 68 12.22 3.08 31.22
N MET A 69 11.82 1.84 30.94
CA MET A 69 11.53 1.39 29.58
C MET A 69 10.35 2.17 28.97
N GLN A 70 9.31 2.43 29.76
CA GLN A 70 8.15 3.21 29.34
C GLN A 70 8.53 4.64 28.94
N ALA A 71 9.51 5.25 29.61
CA ALA A 71 9.98 6.60 29.29
C ALA A 71 10.54 6.72 27.86
N PHE A 72 11.20 5.67 27.35
CA PHE A 72 11.76 5.65 25.99
C PHE A 72 10.81 5.06 24.95
N GLU A 73 9.82 4.28 25.37
CA GLU A 73 8.90 3.58 24.48
C GLU A 73 8.17 4.56 23.55
N LYS A 74 7.46 5.56 24.09
CA LYS A 74 6.68 6.51 23.28
C LYS A 74 7.55 7.34 22.32
N PRO A 75 8.63 8.02 22.76
CA PRO A 75 9.49 8.77 21.84
C PRO A 75 10.07 7.88 20.73
N THR A 76 10.52 6.67 21.07
CA THR A 76 11.09 5.73 20.10
C THR A 76 10.04 5.30 19.05
N GLN A 77 8.82 4.98 19.49
CA GLN A 77 7.73 4.64 18.57
C GLN A 77 7.40 5.81 17.62
N ILE A 78 7.34 7.05 18.13
CA ILE A 78 7.09 8.24 17.31
C ILE A 78 8.15 8.39 16.21
N TYR A 79 9.44 8.28 16.53
CA TYR A 79 10.50 8.40 15.52
C TYR A 79 10.54 7.23 14.54
N ARG A 80 10.20 6.01 14.97
CA ARG A 80 10.05 4.85 14.06
C ARG A 80 8.94 5.09 13.04
N TYR A 81 7.79 5.59 13.49
CA TYR A 81 6.69 5.96 12.60
C TYR A 81 7.09 7.09 11.64
N LEU A 82 7.70 8.17 12.17
CA LEU A 82 8.12 9.31 11.36
C LEU A 82 9.19 8.94 10.33
N ARG A 83 10.08 7.98 10.61
CA ARG A 83 11.03 7.46 9.63
C ARG A 83 10.31 6.97 8.38
N THR A 84 9.33 6.08 8.53
CA THR A 84 8.57 5.52 7.41
C THR A 84 7.70 6.59 6.72
N ARG A 85 7.06 7.47 7.48
CA ARG A 85 6.23 8.55 6.93
C ARG A 85 7.06 9.54 6.11
N ASN A 86 8.18 10.01 6.65
CA ASN A 86 9.02 11.03 6.02
C ASN A 86 9.79 10.50 4.80
N MET A 87 9.94 9.17 4.66
CA MET A 87 10.46 8.56 3.43
C MET A 87 9.50 8.74 2.24
N ILE A 88 8.19 8.80 2.49
CA ILE A 88 7.16 8.94 1.44
C ILE A 88 6.70 10.39 1.32
N SER A 89 6.54 11.08 2.45
CA SER A 89 6.09 12.47 2.54
C SER A 89 7.09 13.27 3.38
N PRO A 90 8.22 13.71 2.78
CA PRO A 90 9.25 14.45 3.49
C PRO A 90 8.76 15.84 3.90
N ILE A 91 9.14 16.28 5.11
CA ILE A 91 8.87 17.64 5.60
C ILE A 91 9.83 18.64 4.93
N PHE A 92 11.09 18.25 4.79
CA PHE A 92 12.13 18.97 4.07
C PHE A 92 13.08 17.96 3.42
N LEU A 93 13.89 18.42 2.48
CA LEU A 93 14.89 17.57 1.83
C LEU A 93 16.22 17.64 2.60
N ASN A 94 16.69 16.50 3.11
CA ASN A 94 17.93 16.43 3.89
C ASN A 94 19.15 17.00 3.16
N ARG A 95 19.21 16.85 1.82
CA ARG A 95 20.29 17.38 0.98
C ARG A 95 20.36 18.92 0.92
N ASN A 96 19.37 19.62 1.45
CA ASN A 96 19.35 21.08 1.54
C ASN A 96 19.86 21.59 2.90
N LEU A 97 20.12 20.72 3.86
CA LEU A 97 20.68 21.09 5.16
C LEU A 97 22.17 21.38 4.99
N SER A 98 22.63 22.52 5.52
CA SER A 98 24.03 22.95 5.39
C SER A 98 25.02 21.89 5.88
N TYR A 99 24.69 21.19 6.97
CA TYR A 99 25.53 20.13 7.54
C TYR A 99 25.42 18.77 6.82
N MET A 100 24.52 18.62 5.84
CA MET A 100 24.34 17.41 5.03
C MET A 100 24.54 17.66 3.52
N CYS A 101 25.23 18.74 3.14
CA CYS A 101 25.45 19.13 1.75
C CYS A 101 26.14 18.04 0.91
N HIS A 102 26.97 17.20 1.55
CA HIS A 102 27.65 16.05 0.93
C HIS A 102 26.71 15.04 0.27
N ARG A 103 25.40 15.09 0.56
CA ARG A 103 24.37 14.24 -0.07
C ARG A 103 23.97 14.72 -1.46
N MET A 104 24.34 15.93 -1.88
CA MET A 104 24.02 16.46 -3.21
C MET A 104 25.18 16.25 -4.18
N SER A 105 25.06 15.26 -5.07
CA SER A 105 26.07 15.00 -6.11
C SER A 105 26.04 15.98 -7.29
N ARG A 106 24.97 16.78 -7.41
CA ARG A 106 24.73 17.66 -8.55
C ARG A 106 25.16 19.09 -8.25
N SER A 107 25.69 19.78 -9.26
CA SER A 107 26.01 21.22 -9.19
C SER A 107 24.96 22.08 -9.91
N HIS A 108 25.05 23.40 -9.76
CA HIS A 108 24.15 24.38 -10.38
C HIS A 108 24.65 24.96 -11.71
N LYS A 109 25.77 24.47 -12.25
CA LYS A 109 26.43 25.04 -13.44
C LYS A 109 25.52 25.16 -14.66
N THR A 110 24.64 24.17 -14.87
CA THR A 110 23.75 24.12 -16.04
C THR A 110 22.61 25.15 -15.99
N ARG A 111 22.34 25.77 -14.84
CA ARG A 111 21.25 26.75 -14.71
C ARG A 111 21.51 28.02 -15.53
N ASN A 112 22.78 28.37 -15.74
CA ASN A 112 23.16 29.60 -16.43
C ASN A 112 22.96 29.51 -17.94
N SER A 113 23.16 28.32 -18.53
CA SER A 113 23.01 28.09 -19.97
C SER A 113 21.65 27.50 -20.34
N PHE A 114 20.82 27.13 -19.37
CA PHE A 114 19.51 26.53 -19.62
C PHE A 114 18.54 27.55 -20.23
N LYS A 115 17.91 27.18 -21.35
CA LYS A 115 16.86 27.95 -22.03
C LYS A 115 15.55 27.17 -22.01
N ILE A 116 14.52 27.73 -21.41
CA ILE A 116 13.19 27.12 -21.28
C ILE A 116 12.60 26.83 -22.67
N ASP A 117 12.83 27.72 -23.63
CA ASP A 117 12.31 27.58 -25.01
C ASP A 117 12.86 26.33 -25.72
N SER A 118 14.05 25.86 -25.33
CA SER A 118 14.65 24.64 -25.88
C SER A 118 13.86 23.37 -25.50
N MET A 119 13.05 23.41 -24.43
CA MET A 119 12.32 22.24 -23.94
C MET A 119 11.31 21.69 -24.96
N LEU A 120 10.60 22.57 -25.67
CA LEU A 120 9.62 22.15 -26.68
C LEU A 120 10.33 21.44 -27.84
N ASN A 121 11.41 22.03 -28.35
CA ASN A 121 12.21 21.46 -29.44
C ASN A 121 12.80 20.10 -29.04
N GLN A 122 13.33 19.99 -27.82
CA GLN A 122 13.83 18.73 -27.28
C GLN A 122 12.71 17.67 -27.19
N LYS A 123 11.50 18.05 -26.76
CA LYS A 123 10.35 17.14 -26.65
C LYS A 123 9.84 16.68 -28.01
N MET A 124 9.75 17.57 -29.00
CA MET A 124 9.32 17.24 -30.36
C MET A 124 10.32 16.29 -31.04
N ASN A 125 11.62 16.56 -30.89
CA ASN A 125 12.66 15.67 -31.41
C ASN A 125 12.57 14.28 -30.78
N LYS A 126 12.35 14.21 -29.46
CA LYS A 126 12.13 12.93 -28.77
C LYS A 126 10.90 12.19 -29.29
N LEU A 127 9.75 12.86 -29.45
CA LEU A 127 8.53 12.24 -29.95
C LEU A 127 8.65 11.72 -31.39
N ARG A 128 9.41 12.43 -32.25
CA ARG A 128 9.71 11.95 -33.61
C ARG A 128 10.51 10.64 -33.57
N ASN A 129 11.51 10.57 -32.69
CA ASN A 129 12.30 9.35 -32.50
C ASN A 129 11.48 8.20 -31.88
N ASP A 130 10.61 8.51 -30.91
CA ASP A 130 9.76 7.49 -30.25
C ASP A 130 8.70 6.93 -31.24
N LYS A 131 8.15 7.74 -32.15
CA LYS A 131 7.22 7.27 -33.20
C LYS A 131 7.89 6.34 -34.21
N ALA A 132 9.17 6.56 -34.51
CA ALA A 132 9.93 5.66 -35.38
C ALA A 132 10.13 4.26 -34.75
N ASN A 133 9.96 4.13 -33.43
CA ASN A 133 10.11 2.87 -32.69
C ASN A 133 8.80 2.04 -32.58
N GLY A 134 7.74 2.40 -33.32
CA GLY A 134 6.63 1.46 -33.63
C GLY A 134 5.59 1.16 -32.53
N ILE A 135 5.61 1.84 -31.37
CA ILE A 135 4.69 1.55 -30.25
C ILE A 135 3.30 2.22 -30.42
N SER A 136 3.05 2.94 -31.51
CA SER A 136 1.78 3.66 -31.71
C SER A 136 0.69 2.78 -32.33
N LEU A 137 0.03 1.95 -31.51
CA LEU A 137 -1.22 1.22 -31.85
C LEU A 137 -2.45 2.15 -32.01
N THR A 138 -2.25 3.36 -32.51
CA THR A 138 -3.30 4.38 -32.59
C THR A 138 -3.99 4.28 -33.94
N GLY A 139 -5.08 3.51 -34.02
CA GLY A 139 -5.96 3.49 -35.20
C GLY A 139 -6.48 2.11 -35.64
N GLU A 140 -6.06 1.02 -34.98
CA GLU A 140 -6.44 -0.35 -35.39
C GLU A 140 -7.46 -0.98 -34.42
N TYR A 141 -8.22 -1.96 -34.92
CA TYR A 141 -9.15 -2.75 -34.13
C TYR A 141 -8.42 -3.90 -33.43
N LEU A 142 -8.76 -4.15 -32.17
CA LEU A 142 -8.31 -5.35 -31.45
C LEU A 142 -9.30 -6.49 -31.73
N THR A 143 -8.83 -7.55 -32.38
CA THR A 143 -9.60 -8.78 -32.59
C THR A 143 -9.15 -9.84 -31.60
N VAL A 144 -10.09 -10.43 -30.87
CA VAL A 144 -9.84 -11.52 -29.92
C VAL A 144 -10.60 -12.75 -30.38
N LEU A 145 -9.91 -13.89 -30.50
CA LEU A 145 -10.48 -15.18 -30.88
C LEU A 145 -10.33 -16.17 -29.72
N PHE A 146 -11.45 -16.75 -29.28
CA PHE A 146 -11.46 -17.80 -28.27
C PHE A 146 -11.39 -19.17 -28.96
N LEU A 147 -10.32 -19.93 -28.72
CA LEU A 147 -10.12 -21.24 -29.36
C LEU A 147 -10.77 -22.39 -28.58
N GLY A 148 -10.80 -22.31 -27.26
CA GLY A 148 -11.23 -23.38 -26.37
C GLY A 148 -11.10 -22.98 -24.90
N PHE A 149 -11.85 -23.63 -24.02
CA PHE A 149 -11.77 -23.47 -22.57
C PHE A 149 -11.32 -24.80 -21.93
N PHE A 150 -10.03 -24.89 -21.63
CA PHE A 150 -9.44 -26.14 -21.13
C PHE A 150 -9.44 -26.19 -19.59
N ASP A 151 -10.22 -27.09 -19.00
CA ASP A 151 -10.16 -27.39 -17.56
C ASP A 151 -9.37 -28.68 -17.30
N LYS A 152 -8.30 -28.59 -16.51
CA LYS A 152 -7.44 -29.74 -16.17
C LYS A 152 -8.15 -30.81 -15.34
N ARG A 153 -9.29 -30.49 -14.74
CA ARG A 153 -10.08 -31.42 -13.91
C ARG A 153 -10.85 -32.45 -14.74
N ASP A 154 -11.17 -32.13 -16.00
CA ASP A 154 -11.89 -33.03 -16.91
C ASP A 154 -10.96 -33.99 -17.69
N GLN A 155 -9.63 -33.82 -17.60
CA GLN A 155 -8.65 -34.72 -18.26
C GLN A 155 -8.19 -35.90 -17.39
N GLN A 156 -8.62 -35.99 -16.13
CA GLN A 156 -8.15 -37.01 -15.19
C GLN A 156 -9.13 -38.20 -15.12
N THR A 157 -9.52 -38.77 -16.26
CA THR A 157 -10.29 -40.04 -16.32
C THR A 157 -9.81 -41.01 -17.38
N VAL A 158 -8.63 -40.82 -17.98
CA VAL A 158 -8.04 -41.83 -18.88
C VAL A 158 -6.56 -41.98 -18.59
N GLY A 159 -6.21 -43.04 -17.85
CA GLY A 159 -4.84 -43.36 -17.46
C GLY A 159 -4.78 -44.46 -16.40
N ASP A 160 -5.05 -45.68 -16.86
CA ASP A 160 -4.48 -46.98 -16.45
C ASP A 160 -4.64 -47.51 -15.01
N ASP A 161 -5.27 -48.70 -14.95
CA ASP A 161 -5.14 -49.82 -13.99
C ASP A 161 -6.06 -49.93 -12.74
N PRO A 162 -6.34 -51.18 -12.29
CA PRO A 162 -7.73 -51.67 -12.25
C PRO A 162 -8.30 -51.89 -10.84
N MET A 163 -9.63 -52.06 -10.82
CA MET A 163 -10.37 -52.85 -9.83
C MET A 163 -10.59 -52.19 -8.46
N ASP A 164 -11.67 -51.41 -8.33
CA ASP A 164 -12.59 -51.57 -7.20
C ASP A 164 -13.97 -50.96 -7.53
N GLY A 165 -15.00 -51.79 -7.42
CA GLY A 165 -16.36 -51.47 -7.79
C GLY A 165 -17.12 -50.81 -6.64
N SER A 166 -17.15 -49.47 -6.60
CA SER A 166 -18.28 -48.71 -6.04
C SER A 166 -18.03 -47.21 -6.18
N LYS A 167 -18.41 -46.63 -7.32
CA LYS A 167 -18.83 -45.22 -7.36
C LYS A 167 -20.08 -45.07 -8.23
N VAL A 168 -21.08 -44.52 -7.56
CA VAL A 168 -22.46 -44.23 -7.96
C VAL A 168 -22.52 -43.55 -9.34
N PRO A 169 -23.45 -43.93 -10.24
CA PRO A 169 -23.56 -43.28 -11.54
C PRO A 169 -24.12 -41.87 -11.34
N ALA A 170 -23.30 -40.86 -11.66
CA ALA A 170 -23.82 -39.54 -11.98
C ALA A 170 -24.69 -39.71 -13.23
N GLN A 171 -25.94 -39.31 -13.07
CA GLN A 171 -27.02 -39.32 -14.05
C GLN A 171 -26.53 -38.84 -15.42
N GLN A 172 -26.31 -39.80 -16.32
CA GLN A 172 -26.09 -39.57 -17.75
C GLN A 172 -27.43 -39.18 -18.36
N ASP A 173 -27.59 -37.88 -18.61
CA ASP A 173 -28.61 -37.40 -19.53
C ASP A 173 -28.11 -37.67 -20.96
N HIS A 174 -28.68 -38.70 -21.58
CA HIS A 174 -28.46 -39.02 -22.99
C HIS A 174 -29.26 -38.04 -23.84
N GLY A 175 -28.62 -36.96 -24.25
CA GLY A 175 -29.14 -35.97 -25.18
C GLY A 175 -28.06 -35.43 -26.09
N GLU A 176 -27.88 -36.11 -27.22
CA GLU A 176 -27.30 -35.61 -28.48
C GLU A 176 -25.81 -35.20 -28.52
N ASN A 177 -25.21 -35.43 -29.69
CA ASN A 177 -23.83 -35.11 -30.06
C ASN A 177 -23.58 -33.59 -30.12
N GLY A 178 -23.80 -32.87 -29.02
CA GLY A 178 -23.45 -31.47 -28.84
C GLY A 178 -22.08 -31.36 -28.19
N ALA A 179 -21.11 -30.76 -28.85
CA ALA A 179 -19.85 -30.44 -28.22
C ALA A 179 -20.09 -29.59 -26.96
N LYS A 180 -19.53 -29.98 -25.81
CA LYS A 180 -19.71 -29.28 -24.53
C LYS A 180 -19.17 -27.86 -24.69
N THR A 181 -20.03 -26.85 -24.53
CA THR A 181 -19.66 -25.43 -24.64
C THR A 181 -19.80 -24.70 -23.30
N VAL A 182 -19.00 -23.65 -23.13
CA VAL A 182 -19.10 -22.68 -22.03
C VAL A 182 -19.23 -21.27 -22.59
N GLN A 183 -20.01 -20.44 -21.92
CA GLN A 183 -20.18 -19.04 -22.32
C GLN A 183 -19.09 -18.16 -21.69
N VAL A 184 -18.33 -17.46 -22.53
CA VAL A 184 -17.32 -16.49 -22.15
C VAL A 184 -17.88 -15.08 -22.33
N GLU A 185 -17.91 -14.30 -21.25
CA GLU A 185 -18.25 -12.87 -21.31
C GLU A 185 -16.98 -12.02 -21.36
N THR A 186 -16.86 -11.22 -22.41
CA THR A 186 -15.75 -10.28 -22.59
C THR A 186 -16.16 -8.91 -22.09
N VAL A 187 -15.33 -8.32 -21.24
CA VAL A 187 -15.62 -7.04 -20.61
C VAL A 187 -14.42 -6.11 -20.67
N LEU A 188 -14.65 -4.89 -21.15
CA LEU A 188 -13.66 -3.83 -21.16
C LEU A 188 -13.76 -3.03 -19.86
N LEU A 189 -12.65 -3.01 -19.12
CA LEU A 189 -12.51 -2.21 -17.89
C LEU A 189 -11.76 -0.93 -18.20
N LYS A 190 -12.45 0.21 -18.08
CA LYS A 190 -11.86 1.54 -18.16
C LYS A 190 -11.64 2.09 -16.75
N VAL A 191 -10.38 2.16 -16.34
CA VAL A 191 -9.98 2.85 -15.12
C VAL A 191 -9.68 4.31 -15.45
N SER A 192 -10.43 5.23 -14.85
CA SER A 192 -10.32 6.67 -15.10
C SER A 192 -9.42 7.35 -14.08
N HIS A 193 -8.83 8.49 -14.46
CA HIS A 193 -8.09 9.34 -13.54
C HIS A 193 -8.97 9.85 -12.40
N ASN A 194 -8.42 9.89 -11.17
CA ASN A 194 -9.12 10.43 -10.01
C ASN A 194 -9.30 11.93 -10.17
N LYS A 195 -10.52 12.41 -9.91
CA LYS A 195 -10.80 13.83 -9.76
C LYS A 195 -10.64 14.25 -8.29
N ARG A 196 -10.59 15.56 -8.04
CA ARG A 196 -10.39 16.13 -6.68
C ARG A 196 -11.35 15.57 -5.62
N LYS A 197 -12.59 15.25 -6.01
CA LYS A 197 -13.64 14.76 -5.10
C LYS A 197 -13.67 13.23 -4.98
N ASP A 198 -12.89 12.51 -5.79
CA ASP A 198 -12.95 11.05 -5.84
C ASP A 198 -12.00 10.46 -4.79
N ILE A 199 -12.50 9.48 -4.03
CA ILE A 199 -11.69 8.77 -3.03
C ILE A 199 -10.79 7.72 -3.70
N ALA A 200 -11.20 7.19 -4.86
CA ALA A 200 -10.48 6.21 -5.67
C ALA A 200 -10.74 6.42 -7.17
N SER A 201 -9.98 5.73 -8.01
CA SER A 201 -10.17 5.76 -9.46
C SER A 201 -11.54 5.21 -9.84
N ALA A 202 -12.28 5.94 -10.68
CA ALA A 202 -13.55 5.45 -11.19
C ALA A 202 -13.30 4.27 -12.14
N LEU A 203 -13.99 3.17 -11.90
CA LEU A 203 -13.98 1.98 -12.74
C LEU A 203 -15.27 1.95 -13.55
N MET A 204 -15.13 1.94 -14.87
CA MET A 204 -16.24 1.77 -15.80
C MET A 204 -16.09 0.42 -16.49
N GLN A 205 -17.18 -0.35 -16.47
CA GLN A 205 -17.25 -1.67 -17.06
C GLN A 205 -18.14 -1.61 -18.29
N VAL A 206 -17.64 -2.08 -19.44
CA VAL A 206 -18.40 -2.14 -20.69
C VAL A 206 -18.35 -3.57 -21.20
N ALA A 207 -19.51 -4.25 -21.18
CA ALA A 207 -19.62 -5.57 -21.79
C ALA A 207 -19.39 -5.44 -23.30
N VAL A 208 -18.45 -6.21 -23.83
CA VAL A 208 -18.07 -6.20 -25.25
C VAL A 208 -18.85 -7.27 -26.01
N GLY A 209 -19.08 -8.42 -25.37
CA GLY A 209 -19.84 -9.51 -25.97
C GLY A 209 -19.77 -10.79 -25.16
N LYS A 210 -20.62 -11.73 -25.54
CA LYS A 210 -20.61 -13.10 -25.03
C LYS A 210 -20.36 -14.06 -26.19
N SER A 211 -19.63 -15.13 -25.95
CA SER A 211 -19.33 -16.14 -26.97
C SER A 211 -19.29 -17.52 -26.33
N ASP A 212 -19.90 -18.49 -26.98
CA ASP A 212 -19.84 -19.89 -26.55
C ASP A 212 -18.57 -20.52 -27.13
N VAL A 213 -17.81 -21.19 -26.27
CA VAL A 213 -16.49 -21.74 -26.56
C VAL A 213 -16.47 -23.21 -26.16
N LEU A 214 -15.83 -24.06 -26.95
CA LEU A 214 -15.70 -25.49 -26.68
C LEU A 214 -14.89 -25.74 -25.40
N VAL A 215 -15.32 -26.71 -24.60
CA VAL A 215 -14.60 -27.23 -23.43
C VAL A 215 -13.65 -28.34 -23.83
#